data_AF-A0A4V1ZTB7-F1
#
_entry.id   AF-A0A4V1ZTB7-F1
#
_cell.length_a   1.000
_cell.length_b   1.000
_cell.length_c   1.000
_cell.angle_alpha   90.00
_cell.angle_beta   90.00
_cell.angle_gamma   90.00
#
_symmetry.space_group_name_H-M   'P 1'
#
loop_
_entity.id
_entity.type
_entity.pdbx_description
1 polymer ?
#
loop_
_entity_poly.entity_id
_entity_poly.type
_entity_poly.pdbx_seq_one_letter_code
_entity_poly.pdbx_strand_id
1 'polypeptide(L)'
;MPTVADFQLTPAQRRLELARPWVLLAFYLGFALAGWWWLAVPTAVVVCLAAFVQMHDAMHNSLGLSKTATKRVLSFSGLLILKSGHGLQVTHLRHHGRCLTEADPEGAPVNWSFGRVLWQGPWHTLMLRREALRIAPGTKRIQLLETGATLALLAAFAGLYYFTGSAVGLVYWGVAFVMSATMPIWASYVPHHVSSRNPVGRAAAAVAQAWTPITASFAFHHLHHHYPRVPTALL
;
A
#
# COMPACT_ATOMS: atom_id res chain seq x y z
N MET A 1 -17.73 -27.37 1.88
CA MET A 1 -17.33 -26.11 1.23
C MET A 1 -16.12 -25.58 1.97
N PRO A 2 -15.07 -25.11 1.27
CA PRO A 2 -13.93 -24.52 1.95
C PRO A 2 -14.36 -23.29 2.75
N THR A 3 -13.79 -23.14 3.94
CA THR A 3 -14.00 -22.01 4.84
C THR A 3 -12.87 -20.98 4.65
N VAL A 4 -13.02 -19.76 5.16
CA VAL A 4 -11.93 -18.75 5.16
C VAL A 4 -10.66 -19.26 5.84
N ALA A 5 -10.77 -20.24 6.75
CA ALA A 5 -9.62 -20.88 7.38
C ALA A 5 -8.77 -21.71 6.40
N ASP A 6 -9.34 -22.13 5.27
CA ASP A 6 -8.64 -22.90 4.24
C ASP A 6 -7.78 -22.02 3.33
N PHE A 7 -7.96 -20.70 3.37
CA PHE A 7 -7.24 -19.72 2.55
C PHE A 7 -6.25 -18.90 3.39
N GLN A 8 -5.30 -19.59 4.02
CA GLN A 8 -4.21 -19.00 4.78
C GLN A 8 -2.87 -19.18 4.07
N LEU A 9 -1.96 -18.22 4.23
CA LEU A 9 -0.60 -18.38 3.72
C LEU A 9 0.08 -19.55 4.41
N THR A 10 0.65 -20.45 3.61
CA THR A 10 1.63 -21.43 4.09
C THR A 10 2.80 -20.71 4.75
N PRO A 11 3.58 -21.37 5.65
CA PRO A 11 4.75 -20.75 6.26
C PRO A 11 5.76 -20.21 5.24
N ALA A 12 5.92 -20.87 4.09
CA ALA A 12 6.81 -20.43 3.01
C ALA A 12 6.29 -19.17 2.32
N GLN A 13 5.01 -19.15 1.91
CA GLN A 13 4.39 -17.97 1.30
C GLN A 13 4.42 -16.78 2.27
N ARG A 14 4.15 -17.00 3.55
CA ARG A 14 4.21 -15.95 4.57
C ARG A 14 5.61 -15.34 4.67
N ARG A 15 6.66 -16.16 4.71
CA ARG A 15 8.04 -15.66 4.71
C ARG A 15 8.36 -14.87 3.45
N LEU A 16 7.89 -15.34 2.29
CA LEU A 16 8.06 -14.63 1.02
C LEU A 16 7.37 -13.26 1.05
N GLU A 17 6.09 -13.19 1.42
CA GLU A 17 5.35 -11.92 1.49
C GLU A 17 5.94 -10.95 2.52
N LEU A 18 6.46 -11.46 3.63
CA LEU A 18 7.15 -10.64 4.62
C LEU A 18 8.47 -10.08 4.10
N ALA A 19 9.26 -10.87 3.39
CA ALA A 19 10.56 -10.48 2.88
C ALA A 19 10.49 -9.62 1.60
N ARG A 20 9.45 -9.81 0.78
CA ARG A 20 9.32 -9.26 -0.57
C ARG A 20 9.67 -7.76 -0.69
N PRO A 21 9.02 -6.81 0.03
CA PRO A 21 9.34 -5.40 -0.12
C PRO A 21 10.79 -5.05 0.25
N TRP A 22 11.38 -5.77 1.21
CA TRP A 22 12.75 -5.53 1.69
C TRP A 22 13.81 -6.07 0.74
N VAL A 23 13.57 -7.26 0.17
CA VAL A 23 14.43 -7.84 -0.87
C VAL A 23 14.41 -6.96 -2.13
N LEU A 24 13.23 -6.49 -2.54
CA LEU A 24 13.10 -5.55 -3.65
C LEU A 24 13.79 -4.21 -3.36
N LEU A 25 13.71 -3.72 -2.11
CA LEU A 25 14.43 -2.51 -1.71
C LEU A 25 15.95 -2.70 -1.79
N ALA A 26 16.46 -3.89 -1.43
CA ALA A 26 17.87 -4.21 -1.59
C ALA A 26 18.29 -4.22 -3.08
N PHE A 27 17.46 -4.77 -3.98
CA PHE A 27 17.70 -4.69 -5.43
C PHE A 27 17.69 -3.25 -5.94
N TYR A 28 16.74 -2.43 -5.50
CA TYR A 28 16.70 -1.00 -5.81
C TYR A 28 18.02 -0.33 -5.42
N LEU A 29 18.50 -0.53 -4.19
CA LEU A 29 19.75 0.04 -3.71
C LEU A 29 20.94 -0.44 -4.56
N GLY A 30 21.00 -1.73 -4.86
CA GLY A 30 22.05 -2.30 -5.73
C GLY A 30 22.08 -1.66 -7.12
N PHE A 31 20.93 -1.56 -7.78
CA PHE A 31 20.84 -0.92 -9.10
C PHE A 31 21.16 0.58 -9.06
N ALA A 32 20.67 1.30 -8.05
CA ALA A 32 20.92 2.73 -7.90
C ALA A 32 22.40 3.03 -7.62
N LEU A 33 23.04 2.25 -6.75
CA LEU A 33 24.48 2.37 -6.45
C LEU A 33 25.36 2.00 -7.64
N ALA A 34 24.91 1.06 -8.49
CA ALA A 34 25.57 0.73 -9.76
C ALA A 34 25.31 1.76 -10.89
N GLY A 35 24.48 2.79 -10.64
CA GLY A 35 24.11 3.80 -11.64
C GLY A 35 23.09 3.32 -12.68
N TRP A 36 22.51 2.12 -12.52
CA TRP A 36 21.52 1.54 -13.43
C TRP A 36 20.11 2.08 -13.17
N TRP A 37 19.94 3.39 -13.35
CA TRP A 37 18.70 4.10 -13.01
C TRP A 37 17.47 3.59 -13.76
N TRP A 38 17.64 3.10 -14.99
CA TRP A 38 16.57 2.50 -15.79
C TRP A 38 16.01 1.20 -15.18
N LEU A 39 16.79 0.50 -14.33
CA LEU A 39 16.32 -0.61 -13.51
C LEU A 39 15.90 -0.16 -12.11
N ALA A 40 16.63 0.78 -11.51
CA ALA A 40 16.37 1.25 -10.17
C ALA A 40 14.99 1.90 -10.04
N VAL A 41 14.64 2.85 -10.92
CA VAL A 41 13.37 3.58 -10.81
C VAL A 41 12.15 2.64 -10.93
N PRO A 42 12.05 1.76 -11.94
CA PRO A 42 10.99 0.75 -11.98
C PRO A 42 10.99 -0.17 -10.75
N THR A 43 12.16 -0.58 -10.26
CA THR A 43 12.24 -1.41 -9.05
C THR A 43 11.67 -0.67 -7.83
N ALA A 44 11.93 0.63 -7.67
CA ALA A 44 11.35 1.43 -6.60
C ALA A 44 9.81 1.47 -6.67
N VAL A 45 9.25 1.55 -7.88
CA VAL A 45 7.79 1.43 -8.08
C VAL A 45 7.32 0.09 -7.54
N VAL A 46 7.96 -1.02 -7.94
CA VAL A 46 7.62 -2.39 -7.49
C VAL A 46 7.78 -2.56 -5.97
N VAL A 47 8.76 -1.91 -5.33
CA VAL A 47 8.90 -1.88 -3.86
C VAL A 47 7.67 -1.25 -3.20
N CYS A 48 7.26 -0.06 -3.65
CA CYS A 48 6.11 0.66 -3.08
C CYS A 48 4.83 -0.18 -3.19
N LEU A 49 4.71 -0.82 -4.33
CA LEU A 49 3.67 -1.72 -4.74
C LEU A 49 3.61 -2.99 -3.84
N ALA A 50 4.76 -3.63 -3.58
CA ALA A 50 4.85 -4.76 -2.64
C ALA A 50 4.58 -4.32 -1.19
N ALA A 51 5.06 -3.14 -0.79
CA ALA A 51 4.80 -2.56 0.52
C ALA A 51 3.31 -2.26 0.72
N PHE A 52 2.60 -1.80 -0.31
CA PHE A 52 1.16 -1.62 -0.27
C PHE A 52 0.42 -2.93 0.00
N VAL A 53 0.75 -4.02 -0.71
CA VAL A 53 0.14 -5.34 -0.44
C VAL A 53 0.39 -5.79 0.99
N GLN A 54 1.65 -5.73 1.44
CA GLN A 54 2.00 -6.14 2.80
C GLN A 54 1.27 -5.30 3.85
N MET A 55 1.13 -4.00 3.61
CA MET A 55 0.38 -3.09 4.47
C MET A 55 -1.11 -3.44 4.49
N HIS A 56 -1.71 -3.63 3.32
CA HIS A 56 -3.12 -3.98 3.13
C HIS A 56 -3.48 -5.29 3.83
N ASP A 57 -2.70 -6.35 3.62
CA ASP A 57 -2.92 -7.64 4.29
C ASP A 57 -2.72 -7.54 5.81
N ALA A 58 -1.79 -6.69 6.28
CA ALA A 58 -1.64 -6.41 7.70
C ALA A 58 -2.85 -5.67 8.28
N MET A 59 -3.53 -4.79 7.53
CA MET A 59 -4.76 -4.12 7.98
C MET A 59 -5.86 -5.11 8.33
N HIS A 60 -5.96 -6.19 7.55
CA HIS A 60 -6.95 -7.27 7.73
C HIS A 60 -6.52 -8.38 8.68
N ASN A 61 -5.29 -8.34 9.18
CA ASN A 61 -4.66 -9.43 9.93
C ASN A 61 -4.61 -10.76 9.14
N SER A 62 -4.49 -10.70 7.80
CA SER A 62 -4.52 -11.89 6.93
C SER A 62 -3.15 -12.60 6.82
N LEU A 63 -2.06 -11.95 7.23
CA LEU A 63 -0.70 -12.51 7.17
C LEU A 63 -0.43 -13.67 8.15
N GLY A 64 -1.37 -14.01 9.03
CA GLY A 64 -1.22 -15.10 10.01
C GLY A 64 -0.19 -14.80 11.12
N LEU A 65 0.02 -13.53 11.46
CA LEU A 65 0.98 -13.10 12.48
C LEU A 65 0.31 -12.86 13.83
N SER A 66 1.11 -12.79 14.90
CA SER A 66 0.62 -12.30 16.19
C SER A 66 0.20 -10.83 16.08
N LYS A 67 -0.75 -10.38 16.92
CA LYS A 67 -1.23 -8.99 16.90
C LYS A 67 -0.11 -7.96 16.96
N THR A 68 0.91 -8.20 17.77
CA THR A 68 2.08 -7.31 17.90
C THR A 68 2.91 -7.30 16.63
N ALA A 69 3.16 -8.46 16.02
CA ALA A 69 3.90 -8.55 14.77
C ALA A 69 3.14 -7.88 13.62
N THR A 70 1.82 -8.08 13.50
CA THR A 70 0.98 -7.41 12.49
C THR A 70 1.07 -5.89 12.61
N LYS A 71 0.96 -5.34 13.82
CA LYS A 71 1.07 -3.87 14.03
C LYS A 71 2.43 -3.32 13.61
N ARG A 72 3.52 -4.06 13.88
CA ARG A 72 4.87 -3.67 13.45
C ARG A 72 4.98 -3.70 11.92
N VAL A 73 4.55 -4.78 11.30
CA VAL A 73 4.53 -4.91 9.83
C VAL A 73 3.74 -3.76 9.22
N LEU A 74 2.54 -3.48 9.72
CA LEU A 74 1.69 -2.37 9.28
C LEU A 74 2.41 -1.01 9.30
N SER A 75 3.11 -0.70 10.39
CA SER A 75 3.88 0.55 10.50
C SER A 75 5.05 0.57 9.51
N PHE A 76 5.86 -0.50 9.43
CA PHE A 76 7.02 -0.54 8.56
C PHE A 76 6.65 -0.50 7.07
N SER A 77 5.62 -1.24 6.67
CA SER A 77 5.10 -1.22 5.30
C SER A 77 4.51 0.16 4.95
N GLY A 78 3.84 0.82 5.90
CA GLY A 78 3.37 2.20 5.73
C GLY A 78 4.51 3.20 5.52
N LEU A 79 5.61 3.07 6.28
CA LEU A 79 6.79 3.93 6.14
C LEU A 79 7.43 3.83 4.76
N LEU A 80 7.52 2.62 4.17
CA LEU A 80 8.06 2.41 2.82
C LEU A 80 7.32 3.20 1.72
N ILE A 81 6.07 3.60 1.99
CA ILE A 81 5.23 4.37 1.07
C ILE A 81 4.74 5.69 1.66
N LEU A 82 5.40 6.23 2.70
CA LEU A 82 5.05 7.55 3.28
C LEU A 82 3.61 7.65 3.83
N LYS A 83 3.03 6.53 4.29
CA LYS A 83 1.69 6.47 4.87
C LYS A 83 1.76 6.23 6.38
N SER A 84 0.70 6.65 7.08
CA SER A 84 0.43 6.13 8.42
C SER A 84 -0.34 4.83 8.24
N GLY A 85 0.30 3.70 8.53
CA GLY A 85 -0.32 2.38 8.39
C GLY A 85 -1.56 2.26 9.26
N HIS A 86 -1.47 2.68 10.52
CA HIS A 86 -2.61 2.63 11.44
C HIS A 86 -3.71 3.63 11.09
N GLY A 87 -3.37 4.82 10.56
CA GLY A 87 -4.36 5.77 10.08
C GLY A 87 -5.15 5.22 8.88
N LEU A 88 -4.44 4.67 7.89
CA LEU A 88 -5.06 4.08 6.71
C LEU A 88 -5.85 2.80 7.07
N GLN A 89 -5.41 2.00 8.06
CA GLN A 89 -6.17 0.85 8.55
C GLN A 89 -7.58 1.25 9.01
N VAL A 90 -7.71 2.38 9.70
CA VAL A 90 -9.01 2.86 10.20
C VAL A 90 -9.96 3.16 9.05
N THR A 91 -9.50 3.91 8.04
CA THR A 91 -10.34 4.26 6.89
C THR A 91 -10.61 3.05 6.00
N HIS A 92 -9.67 2.12 5.90
CA HIS A 92 -9.79 0.93 5.06
C HIS A 92 -10.81 -0.05 5.64
N LEU A 93 -10.75 -0.32 6.95
CA LEU A 93 -11.77 -1.13 7.61
C LEU A 93 -13.14 -0.45 7.58
N ARG A 94 -13.19 0.90 7.63
CA ARG A 94 -14.43 1.66 7.43
C ARG A 94 -14.97 1.50 6.01
N HIS A 95 -14.10 1.53 4.99
CA HIS A 95 -14.45 1.28 3.59
C HIS A 95 -15.11 -0.08 3.43
N HIS A 96 -14.52 -1.16 3.95
CA HIS A 96 -15.17 -2.48 3.90
C HIS A 96 -16.53 -2.53 4.61
N GLY A 97 -16.67 -1.86 5.75
CA GLY A 97 -17.93 -1.84 6.50
C GLY A 97 -19.02 -0.90 5.94
N ARG A 98 -18.66 0.07 5.10
CA ARG A 98 -19.53 1.15 4.61
C ARG A 98 -19.30 1.47 3.13
N CYS A 99 -18.87 0.49 2.36
CA CYS A 99 -18.32 0.63 1.02
C CYS A 99 -19.21 1.48 0.11
N LEU A 100 -18.61 2.52 -0.49
CA LEU A 100 -19.25 3.46 -1.42
C LEU A 100 -20.46 4.23 -0.87
N THR A 101 -20.65 4.25 0.45
CA THR A 101 -21.60 5.16 1.10
C THR A 101 -20.94 6.52 1.39
N GLU A 102 -21.71 7.53 1.77
CA GLU A 102 -21.15 8.84 2.19
C GLU A 102 -20.22 8.74 3.41
N ALA A 103 -20.35 7.67 4.20
CA ALA A 103 -19.54 7.40 5.38
C ALA A 103 -18.20 6.68 5.08
N ASP A 104 -17.83 6.59 3.81
CA ASP A 104 -16.62 5.94 3.29
C ASP A 104 -15.66 6.98 2.67
N PRO A 105 -14.76 7.56 3.47
CA PRO A 105 -13.83 8.57 2.99
C PRO A 105 -12.76 7.99 2.04
N GLU A 106 -12.52 6.68 2.06
CA GLU A 106 -11.50 6.02 1.21
C GLU A 106 -12.05 5.65 -0.17
N GLY A 107 -13.31 5.22 -0.25
CA GLY A 107 -14.04 5.02 -1.49
C GLY A 107 -14.55 6.32 -2.13
N ALA A 108 -14.51 7.45 -1.43
CA ALA A 108 -14.97 8.75 -1.95
C ALA A 108 -14.44 9.13 -3.36
N PRO A 109 -13.17 8.84 -3.73
CA PRO A 109 -12.66 9.12 -5.08
C PRO A 109 -13.46 8.50 -6.21
N VAL A 110 -14.16 7.37 -5.98
CA VAL A 110 -15.01 6.72 -6.98
C VAL A 110 -16.08 7.66 -7.53
N ASN A 111 -16.58 8.59 -6.70
CA ASN A 111 -17.62 9.54 -7.09
C ASN A 111 -17.05 10.85 -7.66
N TRP A 112 -15.73 10.97 -7.84
CA TRP A 112 -15.10 12.17 -8.37
C TRP A 112 -14.94 12.08 -9.89
N SER A 113 -14.89 13.23 -10.58
CA SER A 113 -14.41 13.25 -11.96
C SER A 113 -12.92 12.88 -12.00
N PHE A 114 -12.45 12.28 -13.10
CA PHE A 114 -11.04 11.89 -13.22
C PHE A 114 -10.07 13.06 -12.99
N GLY A 115 -10.39 14.25 -13.55
CA GLY A 115 -9.61 15.47 -13.31
C GLY A 115 -9.55 15.88 -11.82
N ARG A 116 -10.65 15.68 -11.09
CA ARG A 116 -10.67 15.91 -9.64
C ARG A 116 -9.80 14.90 -8.90
N VAL A 117 -9.78 13.62 -9.29
CA VAL A 117 -8.90 12.61 -8.70
C VAL A 117 -7.42 12.95 -8.92
N LEU A 118 -7.06 13.42 -10.12
CA LEU A 118 -5.68 13.85 -10.40
C LEU A 118 -5.23 15.01 -9.50
N TRP A 119 -6.08 16.03 -9.32
CA TRP A 119 -5.73 17.22 -8.55
C TRP A 119 -5.86 17.05 -7.03
N GLN A 120 -6.93 16.39 -6.58
CA GLN A 120 -7.21 16.20 -5.14
C GLN A 120 -6.59 14.93 -4.57
N GLY A 121 -6.14 14.01 -5.41
CA GLY A 121 -5.51 12.75 -5.01
C GLY A 121 -4.34 12.90 -4.02
N PRO A 122 -3.38 13.81 -4.28
CA PRO A 122 -2.29 14.09 -3.33
C PRO A 122 -2.80 14.48 -1.94
N TRP A 123 -3.89 15.25 -1.87
CA TRP A 123 -4.51 15.69 -0.62
C TRP A 123 -5.42 14.67 0.04
N HIS A 124 -5.93 13.69 -0.72
CA HIS A 124 -6.76 12.61 -0.17
C HIS A 124 -6.03 11.86 0.94
N THR A 125 -4.72 11.67 0.82
CA THR A 125 -3.91 11.05 1.88
C THR A 125 -3.99 11.81 3.21
N LEU A 126 -3.94 13.15 3.17
CA LEU A 126 -4.04 13.99 4.36
C LEU A 126 -5.47 14.00 4.89
N MET A 127 -6.46 14.02 3.99
CA MET A 127 -7.87 13.86 4.35
C MET A 127 -8.11 12.55 5.10
N LEU A 128 -7.61 11.42 4.61
CA LEU A 128 -7.76 10.11 5.26
C LEU A 128 -7.14 10.09 6.65
N ARG A 129 -6.02 10.77 6.89
CA ARG A 129 -5.47 10.90 8.26
C ARG A 129 -6.40 11.67 9.18
N ARG A 130 -6.99 12.77 8.70
CA ARG A 130 -7.98 13.53 9.48
C ARG A 130 -9.20 12.66 9.79
N GLU A 131 -9.73 11.94 8.79
CA GLU A 131 -10.89 11.07 8.99
C GLU A 131 -10.56 9.89 9.91
N ALA A 132 -9.37 9.31 9.81
CA ALA A 132 -8.91 8.25 10.73
C ALA A 132 -8.92 8.71 12.19
N LEU A 133 -8.46 9.94 12.46
CA LEU A 133 -8.48 10.52 13.81
C LEU A 133 -9.89 10.87 14.29
N ARG A 134 -10.82 11.20 13.39
CA ARG A 134 -12.24 11.40 13.74
C ARG A 134 -12.93 10.08 14.06
N ILE A 135 -12.69 9.05 13.25
CA ILE A 135 -13.30 7.73 13.40
C ILE A 135 -12.73 6.99 14.61
N ALA A 136 -11.40 7.07 14.81
CA ALA A 136 -10.70 6.37 15.88
C ALA A 136 -9.65 7.28 16.56
N PRO A 137 -10.07 8.24 17.41
CA PRO A 137 -9.17 9.18 18.09
C PRO A 137 -8.06 8.51 18.91
N GLY A 138 -8.31 7.30 19.43
CA GLY A 138 -7.33 6.50 20.18
C GLY A 138 -6.08 6.11 19.38
N THR A 139 -6.12 6.22 18.04
CA THR A 139 -4.96 5.96 17.18
C THR A 139 -4.02 7.17 17.06
N LYS A 140 -4.36 8.33 17.64
CA LYS A 140 -3.58 9.58 17.53
C LYS A 140 -2.09 9.40 17.83
N ARG A 141 -1.76 8.74 18.95
CA ARG A 141 -0.35 8.57 19.35
C ARG A 141 0.45 7.79 18.31
N ILE A 142 -0.08 6.68 17.82
CA ILE A 142 0.65 5.85 16.84
C ILE A 142 0.75 6.56 15.48
N GLN A 143 -0.31 7.26 15.04
CA GLN A 143 -0.25 8.04 13.80
C GLN A 143 0.79 9.17 13.88
N LEU A 144 0.90 9.86 15.03
CA LEU A 144 1.93 10.87 15.25
C LEU A 144 3.34 10.28 15.24
N LEU A 145 3.54 9.10 15.84
CA LEU A 145 4.82 8.40 15.80
C LEU A 145 5.21 8.00 14.37
N GLU A 146 4.29 7.42 13.60
CA GLU A 146 4.52 7.06 12.19
C GLU A 146 4.81 8.30 11.33
N THR A 147 4.13 9.42 11.62
CA THR A 147 4.39 10.71 10.96
C THR A 147 5.78 11.24 11.30
N GLY A 148 6.14 11.26 12.58
CA GLY A 148 7.45 11.69 13.03
C GLY A 148 8.56 10.83 12.42
N ALA A 149 8.38 9.51 12.39
CA ALA A 149 9.32 8.59 11.74
C ALA A 149 9.44 8.86 10.24
N THR A 150 8.32 9.13 9.54
CA THR A 150 8.34 9.51 8.12
C THR A 150 9.15 10.80 7.90
N LEU A 151 8.89 11.84 8.69
CA LEU A 151 9.58 13.12 8.57
C LEU A 151 11.07 13.00 8.91
N ALA A 152 11.41 12.26 9.96
CA ALA A 152 12.80 12.00 10.35
C ALA A 152 13.55 11.24 9.24
N LEU A 153 12.91 10.27 8.61
CA LEU A 153 13.48 9.51 7.50
C LEU A 153 13.75 10.40 6.27
N LEU A 154 12.77 11.22 5.88
CA LEU A 154 12.94 12.19 4.79
C LEU A 154 14.06 13.19 5.09
N ALA A 155 14.10 13.74 6.31
CA ALA A 155 15.15 14.66 6.74
C ALA A 155 16.53 13.99 6.74
N ALA A 156 16.63 12.74 7.18
CA ALA A 156 17.89 11.98 7.16
C ALA A 156 18.42 11.79 5.74
N PHE A 157 17.55 11.47 4.77
CA PHE A 157 17.98 11.31 3.37
C PHE A 157 18.27 12.65 2.66
N ALA A 158 17.58 13.73 3.03
CA ALA A 158 17.95 15.07 2.59
C ALA A 158 19.34 15.47 3.13
N GLY A 159 19.61 15.18 4.41
CA GLY A 159 20.93 15.35 5.01
C GLY A 159 21.99 14.50 4.32
N LEU A 160 21.71 13.21 4.04
CA LEU A 160 22.61 12.33 3.33
C LEU A 160 22.98 12.89 1.95
N TYR A 161 21.99 13.37 1.20
CA TYR A 161 22.23 14.04 -0.08
C TYR A 161 23.11 15.29 0.09
N TYR A 162 22.81 16.14 1.07
CA TYR A 162 23.60 17.36 1.33
C TYR A 162 25.07 17.06 1.64
N PHE A 163 25.35 16.04 2.46
CA PHE A 163 26.71 15.73 2.89
C PHE A 163 27.49 14.83 1.93
N THR A 164 26.82 14.02 1.10
CA THR A 164 27.49 13.02 0.24
C THR A 164 27.27 13.24 -1.25
N GLY A 165 26.33 14.10 -1.65
CA GLY A 165 25.86 14.23 -3.03
C GLY A 165 25.02 13.05 -3.54
N SER A 166 24.80 12.01 -2.72
CA SER A 166 24.08 10.81 -3.16
C SER A 166 22.57 11.05 -3.24
N ALA A 167 22.03 10.98 -4.46
CA ALA A 167 20.59 11.13 -4.71
C ALA A 167 19.77 9.85 -4.51
N VAL A 168 20.42 8.71 -4.21
CA VAL A 168 19.76 7.39 -4.12
C VAL A 168 18.52 7.42 -3.23
N GLY A 169 18.66 7.88 -1.98
CA GLY A 169 17.50 7.95 -1.08
C GLY A 169 16.40 8.90 -1.56
N LEU A 170 16.78 10.06 -2.10
CA LEU A 170 15.82 11.05 -2.58
C LEU A 170 15.03 10.55 -3.79
N VAL A 171 15.66 9.81 -4.71
CA VAL A 171 14.97 9.19 -5.84
C VAL A 171 13.93 8.18 -5.36
N TYR A 172 14.28 7.31 -4.40
CA TYR A 172 13.31 6.37 -3.81
C TYR A 172 12.10 7.11 -3.22
N TRP A 173 12.36 8.14 -2.40
CA TRP A 173 11.28 8.88 -1.75
C TRP A 173 10.46 9.73 -2.72
N GLY A 174 11.05 10.22 -3.82
CA GLY A 174 10.32 10.84 -4.92
C GLY A 174 9.36 9.87 -5.59
N VAL A 175 9.79 8.65 -5.88
CA VAL A 175 8.92 7.59 -6.42
C VAL A 175 7.82 7.23 -5.42
N ALA A 176 8.16 6.99 -4.15
CA ALA A 176 7.20 6.68 -3.10
C ALA A 176 6.16 7.79 -2.91
N PHE A 177 6.57 9.05 -3.01
CA PHE A 177 5.65 10.20 -2.99
C PHE A 177 4.67 10.15 -4.16
N VAL A 178 5.14 9.97 -5.40
CA VAL A 178 4.28 9.88 -6.59
C VAL A 178 3.30 8.71 -6.46
N MET A 179 3.78 7.54 -6.05
CA MET A 179 2.94 6.36 -5.84
C MET A 179 1.86 6.63 -4.79
N SER A 180 2.21 7.28 -3.68
CA SER A 180 1.26 7.60 -2.61
C SER A 180 0.27 8.70 -2.96
N ALA A 181 0.71 9.70 -3.72
CA ALA A 181 -0.13 10.79 -4.21
C ALA A 181 -1.15 10.33 -5.26
N THR A 182 -0.78 9.30 -6.05
CA THR A 182 -1.65 8.70 -7.07
C THR A 182 -2.48 7.52 -6.55
N MET A 183 -2.29 7.08 -5.30
CA MET A 183 -3.05 5.99 -4.68
C MET A 183 -4.57 6.09 -4.84
N PRO A 184 -5.22 7.26 -4.75
CA PRO A 184 -6.66 7.37 -4.98
C PRO A 184 -7.09 6.95 -6.40
N ILE A 185 -6.20 7.06 -7.38
CA ILE A 185 -6.43 6.59 -8.76
C ILE A 185 -6.39 5.06 -8.77
N TRP A 186 -5.28 4.48 -8.34
CA TRP A 186 -5.03 3.05 -8.56
C TRP A 186 -5.62 2.14 -7.48
N ALA A 187 -5.84 2.61 -6.26
CA ALA A 187 -6.40 1.82 -5.15
C ALA A 187 -7.90 2.04 -4.90
N SER A 188 -8.51 3.08 -5.50
CA SER A 188 -9.93 3.40 -5.29
C SER A 188 -10.65 3.64 -6.62
N TYR A 189 -10.27 4.69 -7.37
CA TYR A 189 -10.97 5.07 -8.59
C TYR A 189 -11.02 3.95 -9.64
N VAL A 190 -9.87 3.44 -10.07
CA VAL A 190 -9.78 2.42 -11.13
C VAL A 190 -10.42 1.09 -10.70
N PRO A 191 -10.11 0.50 -9.51
CA PRO A 191 -10.67 -0.79 -9.12
C PRO A 191 -12.19 -0.83 -9.02
N HIS A 192 -12.84 0.31 -8.72
CA HIS A 192 -14.30 0.40 -8.65
C HIS A 192 -14.97 0.71 -10.01
N HIS A 193 -14.22 1.18 -11.01
CA HIS A 193 -14.74 1.41 -12.37
C HIS A 193 -14.44 0.26 -13.35
N VAL A 194 -13.45 -0.58 -13.05
CA VAL A 194 -13.09 -1.72 -13.90
C VAL A 194 -13.94 -2.93 -13.52
N SER A 195 -14.70 -3.45 -14.50
CA SER A 195 -15.48 -4.67 -14.31
C SER A 195 -14.58 -5.88 -14.03
N SER A 196 -14.98 -6.73 -13.09
CA SER A 196 -14.36 -8.03 -12.83
C SER A 196 -14.36 -8.99 -14.03
N ARG A 197 -15.22 -8.73 -15.02
CA ARG A 197 -15.27 -9.49 -16.28
C ARG A 197 -14.37 -8.92 -17.38
N ASN A 198 -13.64 -7.85 -17.11
CA ASN A 198 -12.74 -7.25 -18.09
C ASN A 198 -11.62 -8.25 -18.47
N PRO A 199 -11.46 -8.60 -19.76
CA PRO A 199 -10.49 -9.61 -20.19
C PRO A 199 -9.03 -9.17 -19.92
N VAL A 200 -8.72 -7.88 -20.07
CA VAL A 200 -7.39 -7.32 -19.76
C VAL A 200 -7.12 -7.40 -18.25
N GLY A 201 -8.11 -7.05 -17.43
CA GLY A 201 -8.00 -7.16 -15.97
C GLY A 201 -7.71 -8.59 -15.50
N ARG A 202 -8.37 -9.59 -16.10
CA ARG A 202 -8.15 -11.00 -15.76
C ARG A 202 -6.80 -11.54 -16.25
N ALA A 203 -6.38 -11.18 -17.46
CA ALA A 203 -5.06 -11.54 -17.98
C ALA A 203 -3.95 -10.92 -17.14
N ALA A 204 -4.08 -9.63 -16.78
CA ALA A 204 -3.14 -8.93 -15.91
C ALA A 204 -3.08 -9.56 -14.51
N ALA A 205 -4.20 -10.00 -13.96
CA ALA A 205 -4.25 -10.69 -12.67
C ALA A 205 -3.53 -12.05 -12.68
N ALA A 206 -3.75 -12.86 -13.72
CA ALA A 206 -3.09 -14.16 -13.88
C ALA A 206 -1.56 -14.04 -14.00
N VAL A 207 -1.08 -13.00 -14.69
CA VAL A 207 0.36 -12.70 -14.79
C VAL A 207 0.90 -12.14 -13.47
N ALA A 208 0.10 -11.36 -12.75
CA ALA A 208 0.50 -10.71 -11.51
C ALA A 208 0.68 -11.65 -10.33
N GLN A 209 -0.10 -12.74 -10.26
CA GLN A 209 0.10 -13.80 -9.27
C GLN A 209 1.53 -14.37 -9.29
N ALA A 210 2.21 -14.33 -10.45
CA ALA A 210 3.59 -14.77 -10.58
C ALA A 210 4.65 -13.78 -10.05
N TRP A 211 4.32 -12.48 -9.93
CA TRP A 211 5.32 -11.42 -9.69
C TRP A 211 5.02 -10.53 -8.50
N THR A 212 3.83 -9.93 -8.43
CA THR A 212 3.37 -9.16 -7.28
C THR A 212 1.84 -9.21 -7.27
N PRO A 213 1.19 -9.62 -6.17
CA PRO A 213 -0.27 -9.77 -6.12
C PRO A 213 -1.05 -8.44 -6.13
N ILE A 214 -0.40 -7.35 -6.51
CA ILE A 214 -0.97 -6.00 -6.58
C ILE A 214 -2.10 -5.93 -7.59
N THR A 215 -1.91 -6.57 -8.73
CA THR A 215 -2.94 -6.62 -9.77
C THR A 215 -4.07 -7.55 -9.38
N ALA A 216 -3.85 -8.48 -8.44
CA ALA A 216 -4.93 -9.24 -7.81
C ALA A 216 -5.77 -8.33 -6.88
N SER A 217 -5.15 -7.42 -6.12
CA SER A 217 -5.89 -6.37 -5.38
C SER A 217 -6.75 -5.49 -6.31
N PHE A 218 -6.33 -5.22 -7.54
CA PHE A 218 -7.11 -4.42 -8.50
C PHE A 218 -8.18 -5.24 -9.24
N ALA A 219 -7.80 -6.38 -9.81
CA ALA A 219 -8.69 -7.20 -10.64
C ALA A 219 -9.72 -7.96 -9.81
N PHE A 220 -9.37 -8.31 -8.57
CA PHE A 220 -10.21 -9.02 -7.62
C PHE A 220 -10.64 -8.15 -6.44
N HIS A 221 -10.63 -6.82 -6.59
CA HIS A 221 -11.07 -5.88 -5.54
C HIS A 221 -12.47 -6.22 -5.01
N HIS A 222 -13.42 -6.55 -5.90
CA HIS A 222 -14.76 -7.01 -5.53
C HIS A 222 -14.74 -8.32 -4.70
N LEU A 223 -13.88 -9.28 -5.05
CA LEU A 223 -13.73 -10.53 -4.31
C LEU A 223 -13.10 -10.27 -2.94
N HIS A 224 -12.13 -9.35 -2.88
CA HIS A 224 -11.52 -8.90 -1.64
C HIS A 224 -12.55 -8.27 -0.70
N HIS A 225 -13.51 -7.47 -1.21
CA HIS A 225 -14.63 -6.97 -0.41
C HIS A 225 -15.49 -8.07 0.23
N HIS A 226 -15.69 -9.19 -0.49
CA HIS A 226 -16.42 -10.34 0.04
C HIS A 226 -15.58 -11.20 1.00
N TYR A 227 -14.26 -11.28 0.80
CA TYR A 227 -13.35 -12.11 1.57
C TYR A 227 -12.11 -11.33 2.05
N PRO A 228 -12.28 -10.28 2.89
CA PRO A 228 -11.20 -9.35 3.22
C PRO A 228 -10.05 -9.98 4.02
N ARG A 229 -10.29 -11.14 4.64
CA ARG A 229 -9.28 -11.88 5.39
C ARG A 229 -8.46 -12.86 4.54
N VAL A 230 -8.81 -13.04 3.27
CA VAL A 230 -7.98 -13.80 2.33
C VAL A 230 -6.82 -12.88 1.92
N PRO A 231 -5.55 -13.28 2.16
CA PRO A 231 -4.39 -12.51 1.74
C PRO A 231 -4.46 -12.22 0.24
N THR A 232 -4.10 -11.02 -0.18
CA THR A 232 -4.09 -10.68 -1.61
C THR A 232 -3.18 -11.63 -2.40
N ALA A 233 -2.12 -12.16 -1.80
CA ALA A 233 -1.24 -13.16 -2.42
C ALA A 233 -1.93 -14.48 -2.83
N LEU A 234 -3.16 -14.74 -2.36
CA LEU A 234 -3.96 -15.92 -2.71
C LEU A 234 -5.17 -15.60 -3.59
N LEU A 235 -5.42 -14.32 -3.90
CA LEU A 235 -6.49 -13.87 -4.79
C LEU A 235 -6.02 -13.88 -6.24
#